data_AF-A0A414AIR8-F1
#
_entry.id   AF-A0A414AIR8-F1
#
_cell.length_a   1.000
_cell.length_b   1.000
_cell.length_c   1.000
_cell.angle_alpha   90.00
_cell.angle_beta   90.00
_cell.angle_gamma   90.00
#
_symmetry.space_group_name_H-M   'P 1'
#
loop_
_entity.id
_entity.type
_entity.pdbx_description
1 polymer ?
#
loop_
_entity_poly.entity_id
_entity_poly.type
_entity_poly.pdbx_seq_one_letter_code
_entity_poly.pdbx_strand_id
1 'polypeptide(L)'
;MYDFILEVYDLNIIPTNIWEKITEIYNGTYKGMSIGIPPEHLLDMWKRKIDMLNGVAERNEIKGIKMSADQRLNYDLSILVNKYDSYLKWLEKQKIIASEKEIEKSENIVCKSIGYTSSNKAEKNDSDDISALVDDIFG
;
A
#
# COMPACT_ATOMS: atom_id res chain seq x y z
N MET A 1 -9.91 -10.51 -1.39
CA MET A 1 -8.45 -10.76 -1.56
C MET A 1 -8.21 -11.90 -2.53
N TYR A 2 -8.92 -13.02 -2.40
CA TYR A 2 -8.73 -14.20 -3.27
C TYR A 2 -8.93 -13.89 -4.75
N ASP A 3 -10.05 -13.25 -5.11
CA ASP A 3 -10.34 -12.91 -6.51
C ASP A 3 -9.24 -12.05 -7.13
N PHE A 4 -8.72 -11.09 -6.35
CA PHE A 4 -7.61 -10.24 -6.78
C PHE A 4 -6.33 -11.04 -7.06
N ILE A 5 -5.98 -12.02 -6.23
CA ILE A 5 -4.81 -12.87 -6.45
C ILE A 5 -5.01 -13.75 -7.69
N LEU A 6 -6.19 -14.33 -7.87
CA LEU A 6 -6.49 -15.16 -9.04
C LEU A 6 -6.38 -14.34 -10.33
N GLU A 7 -6.94 -13.13 -10.34
CA GLU A 7 -6.91 -12.21 -11.47
C GLU A 7 -5.48 -11.73 -11.80
N VAL A 8 -4.71 -11.30 -10.80
CA VAL A 8 -3.37 -10.72 -11.00
C VAL A 8 -2.35 -11.76 -11.50
N TYR A 9 -2.46 -12.98 -11.02
CA TYR A 9 -1.48 -14.05 -11.30
C TYR A 9 -1.96 -15.03 -12.37
N ASP A 10 -3.15 -14.81 -12.96
CA ASP A 10 -3.79 -15.70 -13.94
C ASP A 10 -3.88 -17.15 -13.41
N LEU A 11 -4.38 -17.27 -12.18
CA LEU A 11 -4.53 -18.54 -11.48
C LEU A 11 -6.01 -18.96 -11.43
N ASN A 12 -6.27 -20.25 -11.60
CA ASN A 12 -7.60 -20.82 -11.38
C ASN A 12 -7.87 -21.15 -9.90
N ILE A 13 -6.82 -21.43 -9.15
CA ILE A 13 -6.88 -21.76 -7.73
C ILE A 13 -5.59 -21.31 -7.04
N ILE A 14 -5.69 -20.84 -5.80
CA ILE A 14 -4.52 -20.55 -4.97
C ILE A 14 -3.96 -21.89 -4.45
N PRO A 15 -2.69 -22.22 -4.71
CA PRO A 15 -2.05 -23.42 -4.19
C PRO A 15 -2.15 -23.53 -2.65
N THR A 16 -2.41 -24.73 -2.14
CA THR A 16 -2.62 -24.98 -0.70
C THR A 16 -1.45 -24.53 0.17
N ASN A 17 -0.21 -24.72 -0.29
CA ASN A 17 0.99 -24.27 0.41
C ASN A 17 1.06 -22.73 0.54
N ILE A 18 0.57 -21.99 -0.45
CA ILE A 18 0.48 -20.53 -0.39
C ILE A 18 -0.65 -20.13 0.55
N TRP A 19 -1.74 -20.89 0.56
CA TRP A 19 -2.87 -20.69 1.47
C TRP A 19 -2.48 -20.82 2.95
N GLU A 20 -1.73 -21.87 3.28
CA GLU A 20 -1.16 -22.09 4.61
C GLU A 20 -0.25 -20.92 5.01
N LYS A 21 0.64 -20.51 4.11
CA LYS A 21 1.53 -19.37 4.34
C LYS A 21 0.78 -18.06 4.59
N ILE A 22 -0.24 -17.75 3.80
CA ILE A 22 -1.10 -16.57 4.01
C ILE A 22 -1.74 -16.62 5.40
N THR A 23 -2.22 -17.80 5.82
CA THR A 23 -2.83 -18.01 7.14
C THR A 23 -1.81 -17.79 8.26
N GLU A 24 -0.58 -18.29 8.11
CA GLU A 24 0.50 -18.03 9.07
C GLU A 24 0.85 -16.55 9.16
N ILE A 25 0.83 -15.83 8.04
CA ILE A 25 1.09 -14.37 7.99
C ILE A 25 -0.02 -13.62 8.74
N TYR A 26 -1.28 -14.01 8.58
CA TYR A 26 -2.40 -13.41 9.30
C TYR A 26 -2.28 -13.58 10.81
N ASN A 27 -1.84 -14.76 11.24
CA ASN A 27 -1.67 -15.09 12.64
C ASN A 27 -0.34 -14.56 13.22
N GLY A 28 0.56 -14.02 12.38
CA GLY A 28 1.89 -13.60 12.80
C GLY A 28 2.81 -14.76 13.18
N THR A 29 2.46 -15.99 12.81
CA THR A 29 3.25 -17.19 13.07
C THR A 29 4.22 -17.51 11.92
N TYR A 30 4.11 -16.77 10.81
CA TYR A 30 5.03 -16.90 9.69
C TYR A 30 6.44 -16.45 10.08
N LYS A 31 7.44 -17.19 9.64
CA LYS A 31 8.85 -17.14 10.10
C LYS A 31 9.37 -15.73 10.41
N GLY A 32 9.72 -15.51 11.67
CA GLY A 32 10.37 -14.28 12.13
C GLY A 32 9.42 -13.08 12.28
N MET A 33 8.12 -13.26 12.07
CA MET A 33 7.11 -12.24 12.37
C MET A 33 6.81 -12.23 13.87
N SER A 34 6.67 -11.03 14.42
CA SER A 34 6.21 -10.79 15.79
C SER A 34 4.75 -10.32 15.84
N ILE A 35 4.22 -9.86 14.70
CA ILE A 35 2.89 -9.27 14.55
C ILE A 35 2.26 -9.83 13.27
N GLY A 36 1.00 -10.25 13.34
CA GLY A 36 0.24 -10.69 12.18
C GLY A 36 -0.15 -9.53 11.25
N ILE A 37 -0.29 -9.83 9.96
CA ILE A 37 -0.78 -8.87 8.96
C ILE A 37 -2.27 -9.12 8.74
N PRO A 38 -3.17 -8.19 9.08
CA PRO A 38 -4.58 -8.32 8.76
C PRO A 38 -4.82 -8.52 7.25
N PRO A 39 -5.82 -9.31 6.83
CA PRO A 39 -6.11 -9.55 5.42
C PRO A 39 -6.33 -8.26 4.61
N GLU A 40 -6.95 -7.24 5.23
CA GLU A 40 -7.17 -5.94 4.62
C GLU A 40 -5.87 -5.18 4.34
N HIS A 41 -4.94 -5.20 5.31
CA HIS A 41 -3.62 -4.58 5.15
C HIS A 41 -2.82 -5.29 4.06
N LEU A 42 -2.84 -6.63 4.05
CA LEU A 42 -2.13 -7.39 3.04
C LEU A 42 -2.67 -7.09 1.64
N LEU A 43 -4.00 -7.03 1.47
CA LEU A 43 -4.64 -6.69 0.20
C LEU A 43 -4.31 -5.25 -0.25
N ASP A 44 -4.37 -4.28 0.66
CA ASP A 44 -4.06 -2.89 0.35
C ASP A 44 -2.60 -2.71 -0.08
N MET A 45 -1.67 -3.34 0.67
CA MET A 45 -0.27 -3.38 0.28
C MET A 45 -0.06 -3.99 -1.10
N TRP A 46 -0.77 -5.08 -1.41
CA TRP A 46 -0.67 -5.74 -2.70
C TRP A 46 -1.10 -4.83 -3.84
N LYS A 47 -2.26 -4.19 -3.70
CA LYS A 47 -2.80 -3.26 -4.70
C LYS A 47 -1.87 -2.07 -4.92
N ARG A 48 -1.34 -1.48 -3.85
CA ARG A 48 -0.42 -0.33 -3.93
C ARG A 48 0.92 -0.69 -4.55
N LYS A 49 1.40 -1.92 -4.34
CA LYS A 49 2.73 -2.36 -4.80
C LYS A 49 2.69 -3.17 -6.07
N ILE A 50 1.53 -3.33 -6.71
CA ILE A 50 1.42 -4.23 -7.86
C ILE A 50 2.36 -3.84 -9.00
N ASP A 51 2.50 -2.55 -9.29
CA ASP A 51 3.39 -2.05 -10.34
C ASP A 51 4.87 -2.32 -10.01
N MET A 52 5.25 -2.14 -8.73
CA MET A 52 6.58 -2.47 -8.24
C MET A 52 6.85 -3.98 -8.36
N LEU A 53 5.89 -4.83 -7.99
CA LEU A 53 6.00 -6.29 -8.08
C LEU A 53 6.09 -6.76 -9.54
N ASN A 54 5.28 -6.18 -10.44
CA ASN A 54 5.36 -6.40 -11.89
C ASN A 54 6.75 -6.04 -12.43
N GLY A 55 7.29 -4.87 -12.05
CA GLY A 55 8.63 -4.45 -12.46
C GLY A 55 9.75 -5.34 -11.91
N VAL A 56 9.59 -5.89 -10.70
CA VAL A 56 10.54 -6.90 -10.17
C VAL A 56 10.47 -8.19 -10.97
N ALA A 57 9.27 -8.66 -11.31
CA ALA A 57 9.08 -9.85 -12.14
C ALA A 57 9.69 -9.68 -13.53
N GLU A 58 9.45 -8.54 -14.19
CA GLU A 58 10.03 -8.21 -15.49
C GLU A 58 11.56 -8.18 -15.45
N ARG A 59 12.16 -7.54 -14.44
CA ARG A 59 13.63 -7.54 -14.25
C ARG A 59 14.19 -8.94 -14.04
N ASN A 60 13.47 -9.80 -13.34
CA ASN A 60 13.87 -11.19 -13.14
C ASN A 60 13.80 -11.99 -14.45
N GLU A 61 12.77 -11.77 -15.25
CA GLU A 61 12.65 -12.38 -16.58
C GLU A 61 13.78 -11.94 -17.52
N ILE A 62 14.12 -10.65 -17.54
CA ILE A 62 15.26 -10.11 -18.31
C ILE A 62 16.58 -10.78 -17.90
N LYS A 63 16.73 -11.12 -16.61
CA LYS A 63 17.90 -11.85 -16.07
C LYS A 63 17.85 -13.36 -16.35
N GLY A 64 16.83 -13.85 -17.06
CA GLY A 64 16.64 -15.27 -17.38
C GLY A 64 16.04 -16.09 -16.23
N ILE A 65 15.59 -15.46 -15.15
CA ILE A 65 14.93 -16.12 -14.02
C ILE A 65 13.43 -16.15 -14.31
N LYS A 66 12.99 -17.17 -15.05
CA LYS A 66 11.55 -17.42 -15.26
C LYS A 66 10.96 -18.09 -14.03
N MET A 67 9.88 -17.51 -13.50
CA MET A 67 9.10 -18.07 -12.40
C MET A 67 7.74 -18.52 -12.92
N SER A 68 7.23 -19.63 -12.41
CA SER A 68 5.81 -19.98 -12.58
C SER A 68 4.92 -18.99 -11.80
N ALA A 69 3.62 -18.97 -12.11
CA ALA A 69 2.65 -18.12 -11.40
C ALA A 69 2.68 -18.36 -9.87
N ASP A 70 2.78 -19.62 -9.43
CA ASP A 70 2.89 -19.98 -8.01
C ASP A 70 4.18 -19.46 -7.36
N GLN A 71 5.30 -19.56 -8.08
CA GLN A 71 6.59 -19.06 -7.60
C GLN A 71 6.57 -17.55 -7.49
N ARG A 72 5.99 -16.87 -8.48
CA ARG A 72 5.82 -15.41 -8.51
C ARG A 72 4.93 -14.94 -7.36
N LEU A 73 3.77 -15.57 -7.16
CA LEU A 73 2.87 -15.28 -6.05
C LEU A 73 3.56 -15.43 -4.69
N ASN A 74 4.29 -16.52 -4.49
CA ASN A 74 5.02 -16.78 -3.25
C ASN A 74 6.18 -15.78 -3.03
N TYR A 75 6.86 -15.38 -4.11
CA TYR A 75 7.94 -14.40 -4.08
C TYR A 75 7.42 -13.01 -3.71
N ASP A 76 6.37 -12.56 -4.39
CA ASP A 76 5.71 -11.28 -4.14
C ASP A 76 5.16 -11.19 -2.71
N LEU A 77 4.52 -12.27 -2.23
CA LEU A 77 4.06 -12.36 -0.84
C LEU A 77 5.20 -12.17 0.16
N SER A 78 6.39 -12.71 -0.15
CA SER A 78 7.56 -12.57 0.72
C SER A 78 8.10 -11.13 0.74
N ILE A 79 8.04 -10.43 -0.39
CA ILE A 79 8.38 -9.00 -0.48
C ILE A 79 7.41 -8.17 0.36
N LEU A 80 6.10 -8.44 0.23
CA LEU A 80 5.07 -7.71 0.97
C LEU A 80 5.25 -7.87 2.48
N VAL A 81 5.47 -9.10 2.97
CA VAL A 81 5.74 -9.36 4.38
C VAL A 81 6.96 -8.57 4.88
N ASN A 82 8.06 -8.56 4.12
CA ASN A 82 9.27 -7.82 4.49
C ASN A 82 9.04 -6.29 4.53
N LYS A 83 8.13 -5.77 3.70
CA LYS A 83 7.79 -4.35 3.65
C LYS A 83 6.67 -3.95 4.63
N TYR A 84 6.19 -4.85 5.48
CA TYR A 84 5.06 -4.55 6.37
C TYR A 84 5.35 -3.43 7.37
N ASP A 85 6.55 -3.42 7.96
CA ASP A 85 6.96 -2.36 8.88
C ASP A 85 6.94 -0.97 8.23
N SER A 86 7.39 -0.88 6.96
CA SER A 86 7.32 0.35 6.18
C SER A 86 5.88 0.78 5.92
N TYR A 87 4.99 -0.18 5.67
CA TYR A 87 3.56 0.08 5.47
C TYR A 87 2.89 0.59 6.75
N LEU A 88 3.21 0.03 7.92
CA LEU A 88 2.69 0.52 9.20
C LEU A 88 3.12 1.97 9.47
N LYS A 89 4.40 2.31 9.21
CA LYS A 89 4.89 3.68 9.32
C LYS A 89 4.18 4.63 8.37
N TRP A 90 3.89 4.16 7.14
CA TRP A 90 3.11 4.94 6.18
C TRP A 90 1.68 5.17 6.67
N LEU A 91 1.00 4.14 7.18
CA LEU A 91 -0.34 4.26 7.77
C LEU A 91 -0.37 5.26 8.94
N GLU A 92 0.64 5.22 9.80
CA GLU A 92 0.77 6.16 10.92
C GLU A 92 0.94 7.60 10.43
N LYS A 93 1.80 7.83 9.42
CA LYS A 93 1.94 9.14 8.77
C LYS A 93 0.63 9.63 8.16
N GLN A 94 -0.14 8.76 7.51
CA GLN A 94 -1.44 9.13 6.95
C GLN A 94 -2.44 9.54 8.03
N LYS A 95 -2.44 8.89 9.20
CA LYS A 95 -3.28 9.31 10.33
C LYS A 95 -2.92 10.70 10.82
N ILE A 96 -1.62 11.01 10.93
CA ILE A 96 -1.15 12.35 11.33
C ILE A 96 -1.61 13.41 10.33
N ILE A 97 -1.39 13.18 9.03
CA ILE A 97 -1.80 14.12 7.96
C ILE A 97 -3.32 14.32 7.95
N ALA A 98 -4.10 13.26 8.15
CA ALA A 98 -5.56 13.35 8.22
C ALA A 98 -6.01 14.21 9.43
N SER A 99 -5.38 14.01 10.59
CA SER A 99 -5.64 14.84 11.77
C SER A 99 -5.21 16.30 11.59
N GLU A 100 -4.09 16.56 10.92
CA GLU A 100 -3.66 17.93 10.58
C GLU A 100 -4.61 18.62 9.60
N LYS A 101 -5.11 17.90 8.58
CA LYS A 101 -6.13 18.42 7.65
C LYS A 101 -7.49 18.68 8.32
N GLU A 102 -7.85 17.94 9.37
CA GLU A 102 -9.03 18.23 10.18
C GLU A 102 -8.85 19.47 11.09
N ILE A 103 -7.65 19.66 11.65
CA ILE A 103 -7.30 20.86 12.42
C ILE A 103 -7.36 22.09 11.51
N GLU A 104 -6.74 22.07 10.32
CA GLU A 104 -6.82 23.19 9.35
C GLU A 104 -8.26 23.51 8.94
N LYS A 105 -9.12 22.51 8.72
CA LYS A 105 -10.54 22.75 8.42
C LYS A 105 -11.29 23.38 9.61
N SER A 106 -10.96 22.97 10.83
CA SER A 106 -11.57 23.54 12.04
C SER A 106 -11.08 24.96 12.35
N GLU A 107 -9.82 25.27 12.09
CA GLU A 107 -9.24 26.62 12.23
C GLU A 107 -9.74 27.58 11.15
N ASN A 108 -9.98 27.10 9.92
CA ASN A 108 -10.58 27.90 8.84
C ASN A 108 -12.02 28.35 9.17
N ILE A 109 -12.76 27.57 9.97
CA ILE A 109 -14.12 27.93 10.42
C ILE A 109 -14.07 28.97 11.55
N VAL A 110 -13.13 28.87 12.48
CA VAL A 110 -12.99 29.82 13.60
C VAL A 110 -12.52 31.20 13.11
N CYS A 111 -11.73 31.27 12.04
CA CYS A 111 -11.30 32.53 11.44
C CYS A 111 -12.39 33.25 10.62
N LYS A 112 -13.53 32.61 10.30
CA LYS A 112 -14.61 33.24 9.52
C LYS A 112 -15.62 34.03 10.34
N SER A 113 -15.52 34.02 11.66
CA SER A 113 -16.42 34.78 12.55
C SER A 113 -15.91 36.18 12.93
N ILE A 114 -14.73 36.61 12.45
CA ILE A 114 -14.21 37.96 12.67
C ILE A 114 -14.02 38.63 11.32
N GLY A 115 -14.76 39.71 11.12
CA GLY A 115 -15.06 40.27 9.82
C GLY A 115 -13.92 41.02 9.11
N TYR A 116 -14.30 41.39 7.88
CA TYR A 116 -13.79 42.47 7.03
C TYR A 116 -12.61 42.19 6.07
N THR A 117 -13.03 42.22 4.79
CA THR A 117 -12.42 42.92 3.63
C THR A 117 -11.23 42.31 2.89
N SER A 118 -11.55 41.95 1.63
CA SER A 118 -10.88 42.37 0.38
C SER A 118 -10.14 41.31 -0.47
N SER A 119 -10.68 41.18 -1.68
CA SER A 119 -10.01 40.99 -2.99
C SER A 119 -9.33 39.66 -3.36
N ASN A 120 -10.05 38.89 -4.18
CA ASN A 120 -9.64 38.16 -5.39
C ASN A 120 -8.14 37.87 -5.62
N LYS A 121 -7.78 36.57 -5.68
CA LYS A 121 -7.06 36.02 -6.86
C LYS A 121 -7.10 34.49 -6.93
N ALA A 122 -7.73 34.02 -8.01
CA ALA A 122 -7.58 32.76 -8.74
C ALA A 122 -7.17 31.48 -7.97
N GLU A 123 -8.14 30.59 -7.84
CA GLU A 123 -7.98 29.15 -7.66
C GLU A 123 -6.97 28.58 -8.68
N LYS A 124 -5.89 27.97 -8.18
CA LYS A 124 -5.23 26.88 -8.88
C LYS A 124 -5.53 25.63 -8.08
N ASN A 125 -6.32 24.76 -8.68
CA ASN A 125 -6.42 23.36 -8.28
C ASN A 125 -5.03 22.73 -8.43
N ASP A 126 -4.23 22.73 -7.36
CA ASP A 126 -3.20 21.71 -7.21
C ASP A 126 -3.93 20.42 -6.88
N SER A 127 -4.09 19.59 -7.92
CA SER A 127 -4.37 18.18 -7.75
C SER A 127 -3.19 17.61 -6.97
N ASP A 128 -3.35 17.48 -5.64
CA ASP A 128 -2.45 16.79 -4.72
C ASP A 128 -2.06 15.43 -5.31
N ASP A 129 -0.94 15.41 -6.04
CA ASP A 129 -0.40 14.20 -6.65
C ASP A 129 0.35 13.41 -5.58
N ILE A 130 -0.43 12.68 -4.77
CA ILE A 130 0.04 11.84 -3.66
C ILE A 130 1.01 10.75 -4.18
N SER A 131 1.08 10.52 -5.50
CA SER A 131 2.00 9.58 -6.14
C SER A 131 3.47 9.87 -5.82
N ALA A 132 3.87 11.15 -5.76
CA ALA A 132 5.26 11.53 -5.46
C ALA A 132 5.68 11.19 -4.02
N LEU A 133 4.75 11.25 -3.06
CA LEU A 133 4.99 10.87 -1.66
C LEU A 133 5.08 9.36 -1.47
N VAL A 134 4.44 8.58 -2.34
CA VAL A 134 4.52 7.12 -2.32
C VAL A 134 5.89 6.67 -2.81
N ASP A 135 6.44 7.29 -3.86
CA ASP A 135 7.74 6.93 -4.41
C ASP A 135 8.90 7.21 -3.43
N ASP A 136 8.91 8.34 -2.72
CA ASP A 136 9.96 8.67 -1.75
C ASP A 136 9.94 7.79 -0.47
N ILE A 137 8.80 7.16 -0.16
CA ILE A 137 8.65 6.29 1.03
C ILE A 137 9.01 4.84 0.70
N PHE A 138 8.95 4.44 -0.58
CA PHE A 138 9.11 3.06 -1.01
C PHE A 138 10.24 2.82 -2.02
N GLY A 139 10.94 3.88 -2.47
CA GLY A 139 12.16 3.85 -3.30
C GLY A 139 13.39 3.26 -2.59
#